data_AF-A0A849H843-F1
#
_entry.id   AF-A0A849H843-F1
#
_cell.length_a   1.000
_cell.length_b   1.000
_cell.length_c   1.000
_cell.angle_alpha   90.00
_cell.angle_beta   90.00
_cell.angle_gamma   90.00
#
_symmetry.space_group_name_H-M   'P 1'
#
loop_
_entity.id
_entity.type
_entity.pdbx_description
1 polymer ?
#
loop_
_entity_poly.entity_id
_entity_poly.type
_entity_poly.pdbx_seq_one_letter_code
_entity_poly.pdbx_strand_id
1 'polypeptide(L)'
;MLDVNGWEFILLIVIAVVVLGPERLPEYAAKLGRLVRQVRGMAEGAKGQLREQMGPEFDDIDWRQYDPRQYDPRRIVREALLDPNPVEGNGSAALAGGAGAAAAAGASASRGSIGRDPALPTPFDDDAT
;
A
#
# COMPACT_ATOMS: atom_id res chain seq x y z
N MET A 1 -7.47 -9.66 7.93
CA MET A 1 -8.58 -9.32 7.03
C MET A 1 -9.79 -9.10 7.92
N LEU A 2 -10.45 -7.95 7.84
CA LEU A 2 -11.65 -7.64 8.63
C LEU A 2 -12.86 -8.00 7.76
N ASP A 3 -13.34 -9.24 7.89
CA ASP A 3 -14.62 -9.68 7.34
C ASP A 3 -15.75 -9.08 8.18
N VAL A 4 -16.05 -7.80 7.96
CA VAL A 4 -17.18 -7.12 8.61
C VAL A 4 -18.30 -7.02 7.60
N ASN A 5 -19.35 -7.80 7.80
CA ASN A 5 -20.52 -7.75 6.97
C ASN A 5 -21.35 -6.48 7.26
N GLY A 6 -22.21 -6.06 6.32
CA GLY A 6 -22.94 -4.78 6.44
C GLY A 6 -23.77 -4.66 7.74
N TRP A 7 -24.28 -5.77 8.26
CA TRP A 7 -25.03 -5.81 9.53
C TRP A 7 -24.12 -5.67 10.76
N GLU A 8 -22.91 -6.22 10.73
CA GLU A 8 -21.93 -6.10 11.81
C GLU A 8 -21.46 -4.66 11.96
N PHE A 9 -21.32 -3.93 10.84
CA PHE A 9 -21.00 -2.51 10.88
C PHE A 9 -22.09 -1.68 11.60
N ILE A 10 -23.37 -1.97 11.35
CA ILE A 10 -24.49 -1.33 12.04
C ILE A 10 -24.45 -1.66 13.54
N LEU A 11 -24.21 -2.93 13.89
CA LEU A 11 -24.08 -3.34 15.29
C LEU A 11 -22.95 -2.58 16.00
N LEU A 12 -21.80 -2.41 15.35
CA LEU A 12 -20.68 -1.65 15.89
C LEU A 12 -21.04 -0.17 16.12
N ILE A 13 -21.77 0.45 15.19
CA ILE A 13 -22.26 1.83 15.38
C ILE A 13 -23.19 1.91 16.59
N VAL A 14 -24.13 0.98 16.74
CA VAL A 14 -25.06 0.96 17.88
C VAL A 14 -24.29 0.82 19.20
N ILE A 15 -23.32 -0.11 19.26
CA ILE A 15 -22.48 -0.29 20.44
C ILE A 15 -21.69 1.00 20.73
N ALA A 16 -21.09 1.63 19.72
CA ALA A 16 -20.35 2.87 19.89
C ALA A 16 -21.25 4.00 20.42
N VAL A 17 -22.48 4.12 19.92
CA VAL A 17 -23.48 5.10 20.39
C VAL A 17 -23.84 4.86 21.85
N VAL A 18 -24.03 3.59 22.26
CA VAL A 18 -24.38 3.24 23.63
C VAL A 18 -23.23 3.51 24.60
N VAL A 19 -22.01 3.12 24.22
CA VAL A 19 -20.81 3.28 25.06
C VAL A 19 -20.43 4.75 25.21
N LEU A 20 -20.45 5.51 24.12
CA LEU A 20 -20.05 6.92 24.12
C LEU A 20 -21.17 7.86 24.54
N GLY A 21 -22.42 7.42 24.39
CA GLY A 21 -23.65 8.17 24.61
C GLY A 21 -24.11 8.92 23.34
N PRO A 22 -25.40 8.83 22.97
CA PRO A 22 -25.94 9.48 21.77
C PRO A 22 -25.82 11.01 21.80
N GLU A 23 -25.89 11.59 23.00
CA GLU A 23 -25.76 13.04 23.22
C GLU A 23 -24.34 13.56 22.95
N ARG A 24 -23.30 12.75 23.22
CA ARG A 24 -21.89 13.18 23.12
C ARG A 24 -21.27 12.89 21.75
N LEU A 25 -21.77 11.88 21.04
CA LEU A 25 -21.35 11.54 19.68
C LEU A 25 -21.32 12.72 18.69
N PRO A 26 -22.39 13.54 18.55
CA PRO A 26 -22.39 14.66 17.62
C PRO A 26 -21.37 15.73 18.02
N GLU A 27 -21.14 15.93 19.32
CA GLU A 27 -20.13 16.87 19.81
C GLU A 27 -18.72 16.42 19.42
N TYR A 28 -18.39 15.14 19.58
CA TYR A 28 -17.11 14.56 19.19
C TYR A 28 -16.93 14.51 17.67
N ALA A 29 -17.97 14.14 16.92
CA ALA A 29 -17.95 14.17 15.46
C ALA A 29 -17.69 15.59 14.93
N ALA A 30 -18.30 16.61 15.54
CA ALA A 30 -18.03 18.01 15.21
C ALA A 30 -16.58 18.42 15.53
N LYS A 31 -16.01 17.96 16.65
CA LYS A 31 -14.59 18.19 17.00
C LYS A 31 -13.66 17.55 15.98
N LEU A 32 -13.91 16.29 15.62
CA LEU A 32 -13.14 15.58 14.58
C LEU A 32 -13.27 16.28 13.23
N GLY A 33 -14.48 16.67 12.82
CA GLY A 33 -14.71 17.39 11.57
C GLY A 33 -13.95 18.72 11.49
N ARG A 34 -13.92 19.48 12.60
CA ARG A 34 -13.10 20.70 12.70
C ARG A 34 -11.61 20.40 12.55
N LEU A 35 -11.12 19.36 13.22
CA LEU A 35 -9.72 18.92 13.14
C LEU A 35 -9.35 18.51 11.70
N VAL A 36 -10.17 17.70 11.06
CA VAL A 36 -9.98 17.30 9.65
C VAL A 36 -9.94 18.52 8.73
N ARG A 37 -10.83 19.50 8.94
CA ARG A 37 -10.84 20.72 8.12
C ARG A 37 -9.60 21.59 8.34
N GLN A 38 -9.10 21.66 9.56
CA GLN A 38 -7.87 22.37 9.89
C GLN A 38 -6.65 21.68 9.28
N VAL A 39 -6.54 20.36 9.42
CA VAL A 39 -5.48 19.55 8.80
C VAL A 39 -5.51 19.69 7.29
N ARG A 40 -6.70 19.65 6.67
CA ARG A 40 -6.86 19.87 5.23
C ARG A 40 -6.38 21.26 4.80
N GLY A 41 -6.77 22.31 5.50
CA GLY A 41 -6.30 23.67 5.21
C GLY A 41 -4.77 23.81 5.34
N MET A 42 -4.18 23.16 6.35
CA MET A 42 -2.72 23.11 6.54
C MET A 42 -2.03 22.34 5.40
N ALA A 43 -2.58 21.20 4.98
CA ALA A 43 -2.05 20.40 3.87
C ALA A 43 -2.13 21.15 2.54
N GLU A 44 -3.24 21.85 2.27
CA GLU A 44 -3.40 22.69 1.08
C GLU A 44 -2.39 23.85 1.07
N GLY A 45 -2.17 24.52 2.23
CA GLY A 45 -1.18 25.59 2.37
C GLY A 45 0.27 25.11 2.22
N ALA A 46 0.61 23.96 2.81
CA ALA A 46 1.93 23.34 2.66
C ALA A 46 2.18 22.92 1.21
N LYS A 47 1.17 22.33 0.53
CA LYS A 47 1.24 22.00 -0.89
C LYS A 47 1.51 23.24 -1.76
N GLY A 48 0.90 24.38 -1.42
CA GLY A 48 1.18 25.66 -2.08
C GLY A 48 2.63 26.11 -1.91
N GLN A 49 3.15 26.09 -0.69
CA GLN A 49 4.54 26.49 -0.39
C GLN A 49 5.59 25.57 -1.02
N LEU A 50 5.31 24.26 -1.09
CA LEU A 50 6.20 23.31 -1.74
C LEU A 50 6.17 23.49 -3.27
N ARG A 51 5.01 23.76 -3.87
CA ARG A 51 4.89 24.08 -5.31
C ARG A 51 5.64 25.36 -5.68
N GLU A 52 5.62 26.37 -4.81
CA GLU A 52 6.34 27.64 -5.01
C GLU A 52 7.87 27.47 -4.92
N GLN A 53 8.36 26.62 -4.03
CA GLN A 53 9.80 26.44 -3.76
C GLN A 53 10.48 25.40 -4.64
N MET A 54 9.79 24.34 -5.05
CA MET A 54 10.37 23.27 -5.89
C MET A 54 10.25 23.58 -7.39
N GLY A 55 9.44 24.57 -7.80
CA GLY A 55 9.20 24.82 -9.22
C GLY A 55 8.62 23.59 -9.94
N PRO A 56 8.77 23.46 -11.27
CA PRO A 56 8.11 22.42 -12.08
C PRO A 56 8.41 20.96 -11.67
N GLU A 57 9.39 20.68 -10.81
CA GLU A 57 9.62 19.34 -10.24
C GLU A 57 8.49 18.87 -9.28
N PHE A 58 7.56 19.75 -8.90
CA PHE A 58 6.35 19.38 -8.16
C PHE A 58 5.26 18.71 -9.04
N ASP A 59 5.36 18.82 -10.37
CA ASP A 59 4.46 18.17 -11.32
C ASP A 59 4.84 16.70 -11.62
N ASP A 60 6.12 16.31 -11.40
CA ASP A 60 6.59 14.93 -11.59
C ASP A 60 6.22 13.99 -10.43
N ILE A 61 5.78 14.55 -9.30
CA ILE A 61 5.20 13.76 -8.22
C ILE A 61 3.75 13.45 -8.61
N ASP A 62 3.55 12.22 -9.07
CA ASP A 62 2.24 11.73 -9.48
C ASP A 62 1.32 11.62 -8.26
N TRP A 63 0.65 12.72 -7.91
CA TRP A 63 -0.32 12.77 -6.80
C TRP A 63 -1.69 12.22 -7.20
N ARG A 64 -1.93 12.02 -8.51
CA ARG A 64 -3.20 11.49 -9.04
C ARG A 64 -3.38 10.00 -8.74
N GLN A 65 -2.30 9.25 -8.63
CA GLN A 65 -2.29 7.86 -8.16
C GLN A 65 -2.61 7.74 -6.65
N TYR A 66 -2.39 8.81 -5.87
CA TYR A 66 -2.69 8.84 -4.43
C TYR A 66 -3.98 9.59 -4.07
N ASP A 67 -4.71 10.13 -5.05
CA ASP A 67 -6.03 10.71 -4.81
C ASP A 67 -7.05 9.56 -4.63
N PRO A 68 -7.63 9.39 -3.42
CA PRO A 68 -8.54 8.29 -3.12
C PRO A 68 -9.79 8.24 -4.01
N ARG A 69 -10.13 9.35 -4.68
CA ARG A 69 -11.29 9.45 -5.57
C ARG A 69 -10.95 9.19 -7.04
N GLN A 70 -9.66 9.18 -7.40
CA GLN A 70 -9.19 9.01 -8.78
C GLN A 70 -8.51 7.67 -9.03
N TYR A 71 -8.58 6.71 -8.08
CA TYR A 71 -8.40 5.29 -8.36
C TYR A 71 -9.55 4.82 -9.26
N ASP A 72 -9.49 5.18 -10.54
CA ASP A 72 -10.52 4.92 -11.53
C ASP A 72 -10.24 3.55 -12.17
N PRO A 73 -10.93 2.47 -11.74
CA PRO A 73 -10.64 1.11 -12.16
C PRO A 73 -10.75 0.94 -13.69
N ARG A 74 -11.49 1.83 -14.36
CA ARG A 74 -11.66 1.82 -15.81
C ARG A 74 -10.38 2.17 -16.55
N ARG A 75 -9.47 2.96 -15.97
CA ARG A 75 -8.17 3.25 -16.58
C ARG A 75 -7.27 2.02 -16.58
N ILE A 76 -7.20 1.29 -15.46
CA ILE A 76 -6.40 0.06 -15.32
C ILE A 76 -6.85 -1.01 -16.33
N VAL A 77 -8.16 -1.18 -16.52
CA VAL A 77 -8.72 -2.14 -17.48
C VAL A 77 -8.49 -1.70 -18.94
N ARG A 78 -8.54 -0.40 -19.23
CA ARG A 78 -8.25 0.14 -20.56
C ARG A 78 -6.77 0.00 -20.90
N GLU A 79 -5.88 0.30 -19.97
CA GLU A 79 -4.44 0.07 -20.10
C GLU A 79 -4.17 -1.41 -20.47
N ALA A 80 -4.83 -2.34 -19.77
CA ALA A 80 -4.69 -3.79 -20.02
C ALA A 80 -5.29 -4.28 -21.35
N LEU A 81 -6.18 -3.51 -21.97
CA LEU A 81 -6.83 -3.86 -23.24
C LEU A 81 -6.24 -3.14 -24.46
N LEU A 82 -5.60 -1.98 -24.27
CA LEU A 82 -4.99 -1.19 -25.34
C LEU A 82 -3.50 -1.45 -25.53
N ASP A 83 -2.84 -2.21 -24.65
CA ASP A 83 -1.44 -2.59 -24.81
C ASP A 83 -1.32 -3.89 -25.67
N PRO A 84 -0.80 -3.81 -26.91
CA PRO A 84 -0.67 -4.97 -27.79
C PRO A 84 0.63 -5.78 -27.57
N ASN A 85 1.42 -5.53 -26.52
CA ASN A 85 2.64 -6.30 -26.23
C ASN A 85 2.61 -6.97 -24.84
N PRO A 86 2.21 -8.25 -24.73
CA PRO A 86 2.31 -9.00 -23.50
C PRO A 86 3.74 -9.54 -23.40
N VAL A 87 4.62 -8.84 -22.70
CA VAL A 87 5.90 -9.41 -22.27
C VAL A 87 6.00 -9.39 -20.74
N GLU A 88 6.03 -10.62 -20.21
CA GLU A 88 6.55 -11.03 -18.90
C GLU A 88 5.54 -11.05 -17.74
N GLY A 89 4.65 -12.04 -17.83
CA GLY A 89 3.97 -12.62 -16.69
C GLY A 89 4.95 -13.28 -15.71
N ASN A 90 5.25 -12.56 -14.63
CA ASN A 90 5.89 -13.10 -13.43
C ASN A 90 4.85 -13.07 -12.31
N GLY A 91 3.92 -14.02 -12.33
CA GLY A 91 2.79 -14.05 -11.42
C GLY A 91 1.93 -15.31 -11.49
N SER A 92 2.56 -16.46 -11.29
CA SER A 92 1.94 -17.64 -10.67
C SER A 92 0.68 -18.22 -11.34
N ALA A 93 0.85 -18.73 -12.56
CA ALA A 93 0.05 -19.85 -13.07
C ALA A 93 0.93 -21.11 -13.13
N ALA A 94 1.23 -21.67 -11.96
CA ALA A 94 1.84 -23.00 -11.86
C ALA A 94 1.17 -23.77 -10.72
N LEU A 95 -0.12 -24.04 -10.91
CA LEU A 95 -0.86 -25.06 -10.18
C LEU A 95 -1.52 -25.95 -11.22
N ALA A 96 -1.14 -27.23 -11.18
CA ALA A 96 -1.72 -28.40 -11.85
C ALA A 96 -1.20 -28.76 -13.27
N GLY A 97 -0.35 -29.80 -13.32
CA GLY A 97 -0.28 -30.67 -14.50
C GLY A 97 0.98 -31.53 -14.65
N GLY A 98 0.98 -32.73 -14.07
CA GLY A 98 1.62 -33.90 -14.70
C GLY A 98 2.94 -34.39 -14.09
N ALA A 99 2.87 -35.55 -13.43
CA ALA A 99 4.00 -36.40 -13.14
C ALA A 99 4.68 -36.88 -14.44
N GLY A 100 6.01 -36.80 -14.51
CA GLY A 100 6.78 -37.53 -15.51
C GLY A 100 8.20 -36.99 -15.75
N ALA A 101 9.16 -37.86 -15.47
CA ALA A 101 10.54 -37.91 -16.00
C ALA A 101 11.64 -37.20 -15.19
N ALA A 102 12.23 -38.00 -14.29
CA ALA A 102 13.62 -37.88 -13.90
C ALA A 102 14.55 -37.97 -15.13
N ALA A 103 15.38 -36.96 -15.35
CA ALA A 103 16.72 -37.09 -15.95
C ALA A 103 17.42 -35.72 -16.00
N ALA A 104 18.74 -35.74 -15.82
CA ALA A 104 19.71 -34.65 -16.01
C ALA A 104 19.83 -33.62 -14.87
N ALA A 105 20.27 -34.10 -13.71
CA ALA A 105 21.10 -33.29 -12.81
C ALA A 105 22.46 -33.03 -13.49
N GLY A 106 22.72 -31.78 -13.84
CA GLY A 106 23.95 -31.38 -14.52
C GLY A 106 24.09 -29.86 -14.63
N ALA A 107 24.52 -29.25 -13.53
CA ALA A 107 25.23 -27.97 -13.43
C ALA A 107 24.51 -26.66 -13.83
N SER A 108 24.10 -25.87 -12.83
CA SER A 108 24.74 -24.57 -12.58
C SER A 108 24.33 -23.90 -11.26
N ALA A 109 25.37 -23.53 -10.51
CA ALA A 109 25.48 -22.40 -9.59
C ALA A 109 24.58 -22.36 -8.33
N SER A 110 25.09 -23.03 -7.30
CA SER A 110 24.92 -22.74 -5.87
C SER A 110 24.93 -21.24 -5.56
N ARG A 111 23.78 -20.72 -5.11
CA ARG A 111 23.72 -19.53 -4.25
C ARG A 111 23.39 -20.01 -2.85
N GLY A 112 24.45 -20.37 -2.14
CA GLY A 112 24.40 -20.95 -0.80
C GLY A 112 23.71 -20.01 0.17
N SER A 113 22.74 -20.57 0.89
CA SER A 113 22.23 -20.02 2.14
C SER A 113 23.40 -19.82 3.11
N ILE A 114 23.79 -18.57 3.32
CA ILE A 114 24.75 -18.23 4.37
C ILE A 114 24.04 -18.41 5.70
N GLY A 115 24.21 -19.57 6.32
CA GLY A 115 23.94 -19.75 7.74
C GLY A 115 24.87 -18.83 8.52
N ARG A 116 24.30 -17.94 9.34
CA ARG A 116 25.07 -17.07 10.24
C ARG A 116 25.68 -17.95 11.33
N ASP A 117 27.00 -18.04 11.35
CA ASP A 117 27.76 -18.72 12.40
C ASP A 117 27.93 -17.78 13.61
N PRO A 118 27.33 -18.08 14.77
CA PRO A 118 27.36 -17.23 15.96
C PRO A 118 28.71 -17.22 16.69
N ALA A 119 29.66 -18.07 16.29
CA ALA A 119 31.00 -18.11 16.89
C ALA A 119 31.96 -17.08 16.26
N LEU A 120 31.58 -16.46 15.15
CA LEU A 120 32.38 -15.43 14.48
C LEU A 120 31.93 -14.02 14.94
N PRO A 121 32.87 -13.11 15.24
CA PRO A 121 32.52 -11.73 15.55
C PRO A 121 31.85 -11.06 14.35
N THR A 122 30.85 -10.22 14.62
CA THR A 122 30.14 -9.48 13.57
C THR A 122 31.10 -8.53 12.86
N PRO A 123 31.14 -8.52 11.51
CA PRO A 123 31.97 -7.59 10.75
C PRO A 123 31.64 -6.13 11.09
N PHE A 124 32.66 -5.27 11.11
CA PHE A 124 32.50 -3.83 11.32
C PHE A 124 31.88 -3.18 10.09
N ASP A 125 30.98 -2.21 10.31
CA ASP A 125 30.28 -1.47 9.25
C ASP A 125 30.90 -0.07 9.13
N ASP A 126 31.57 0.18 8.00
CA ASP A 126 32.35 1.40 7.75
C ASP A 126 31.46 2.60 7.33
N ASP A 127 30.17 2.38 7.02
CA ASP A 127 29.25 3.43 6.55
C ASP A 127 28.51 4.16 7.70
N ALA A 128 28.75 3.79 8.97
CA ALA A 128 28.05 4.33 10.13
C ALA A 128 28.67 5.62 10.74
N THR A 129 29.11 6.58 9.90
CA THR A 129 29.66 7.88 10.37
C THR A 129 28.78 9.07 9.99
#